data_AF-A0A7X4KDQ5-F1
#
_entry.id   AF-A0A7X4KDQ5-F1
#
_cell.length_a   1.000
_cell.length_b   1.000
_cell.length_c   1.000
_cell.angle_alpha   90.00
_cell.angle_beta   90.00
_cell.angle_gamma   90.00
#
_symmetry.space_group_name_H-M   'P 1'
#
loop_
_entity.id
_entity.type
_entity.pdbx_description
1 polymer ?
#
loop_
_entity_poly.entity_id
_entity_poly.type
_entity_poly.pdbx_seq_one_letter_code
_entity_poly.pdbx_strand_id
1 'polypeptide(L)'
;MNINKKRLLPLGMVLFLFAIAALLADKSWSEKQQQLDLITNFYKDHLARPETRQASQLPTGSFYSRELEALVDANLQLCDSLSRGDDICGYGADGDVFLDAQEVSPSLDYERAHFNVTRSGEDTVDASFNVYPDMGSAYERQIRYVLVQEENGWRVNDMLFGQGRSMRQELQKENETVLARARELSDAAGWVFNYLGNEDMLDRAVRFIAFPVQVCDQYGICTAMKRDDPRLLQALDALADNGADMSFVPKPGDVTASEGKVVAVHALDFTFQNKAWWVTKIDLRRAASLPRPNP
;
A
#
# COMPACT_ATOMS: atom_id res chain seq x y z
N MET A 1 -11.56 -27.48 70.67
CA MET A 1 -10.79 -28.09 69.55
C MET A 1 -9.42 -27.43 69.49
N ASN A 2 -8.33 -28.14 69.80
CA ASN A 2 -6.97 -27.60 69.69
C ASN A 2 -6.48 -27.72 68.25
N ILE A 3 -6.51 -26.62 67.50
CA ILE A 3 -6.00 -26.59 66.12
C ILE A 3 -4.47 -26.65 66.18
N ASN A 4 -3.89 -27.67 65.54
CA ASN A 4 -2.45 -27.88 65.52
C ASN A 4 -1.78 -26.87 64.58
N LYS A 5 -1.29 -25.76 65.15
CA LYS A 5 -0.71 -24.63 64.41
C LYS A 5 0.47 -25.02 63.49
N LYS A 6 1.17 -26.13 63.79
CA LYS A 6 2.26 -26.67 62.96
C LYS A 6 1.80 -27.17 61.58
N ARG A 7 0.51 -27.51 61.43
CA ARG A 7 -0.08 -27.95 60.14
C ARG A 7 -0.75 -26.84 59.34
N LEU A 8 -1.00 -25.67 59.94
CA LEU A 8 -1.65 -24.54 59.26
C LEU A 8 -0.72 -23.85 58.25
N LEU A 9 0.57 -23.76 58.58
CA LEU A 9 1.57 -23.09 57.75
C LEU A 9 1.84 -23.82 56.40
N PRO A 10 2.07 -25.14 56.37
CA PRO A 10 2.18 -25.86 55.10
C PRO A 10 0.86 -25.88 54.31
N LEU A 11 -0.29 -25.96 54.98
CA LEU A 11 -1.60 -25.92 54.31
C LEU A 11 -1.86 -24.56 53.66
N GLY A 12 -1.53 -23.46 54.34
CA GLY A 12 -1.63 -22.10 53.81
C GLY A 12 -0.71 -21.86 52.62
N MET A 13 0.53 -22.39 52.68
CA MET A 13 1.48 -22.30 51.56
C MET A 13 0.98 -23.08 50.33
N VAL A 14 0.43 -24.27 50.53
CA VAL A 14 -0.16 -25.08 49.46
C VAL A 14 -1.36 -24.36 48.83
N LEU A 15 -2.27 -23.81 49.63
CA LEU A 15 -3.43 -23.05 49.13
C LEU A 15 -3.01 -21.79 48.36
N PHE A 16 -1.97 -21.10 48.82
CA PHE A 16 -1.42 -19.92 48.12
C PHE A 16 -0.81 -20.30 46.76
N LEU A 17 -0.06 -21.41 46.68
CA LEU A 17 0.48 -21.92 45.42
C LEU A 17 -0.64 -22.33 44.44
N PHE A 18 -1.71 -22.97 44.93
CA PHE A 18 -2.87 -23.29 44.09
C PHE A 18 -3.59 -22.04 43.58
N ALA A 19 -3.73 -21.00 44.40
CA ALA A 19 -4.33 -19.74 43.98
C ALA A 19 -3.49 -19.04 42.88
N ILE A 20 -2.16 -19.03 43.02
CA ILE A 20 -1.26 -18.51 41.98
C ILE A 20 -1.42 -19.32 40.68
N ALA A 21 -1.39 -20.66 40.76
CA ALA A 21 -1.53 -21.50 39.59
C ALA A 21 -2.87 -21.29 38.87
N ALA A 22 -3.97 -21.14 39.62
CA ALA A 22 -5.29 -20.84 39.07
C ALA A 22 -5.34 -19.46 38.38
N LEU A 23 -4.74 -18.42 38.99
CA LEU A 23 -4.66 -17.09 38.38
C LEU A 23 -3.83 -17.08 37.09
N LEU A 24 -2.71 -17.82 37.06
CA LEU A 24 -1.90 -17.97 35.86
C LEU A 24 -2.63 -18.74 34.75
N ALA A 25 -3.38 -19.78 35.12
CA ALA A 25 -4.20 -20.52 34.17
C ALA A 25 -5.31 -19.65 33.57
N ASP A 26 -6.04 -18.90 34.41
CA ASP A 26 -7.09 -17.97 33.99
C ASP A 26 -6.55 -16.86 33.08
N LYS A 27 -5.42 -16.26 33.45
CA LYS A 27 -4.73 -15.27 32.61
C LYS A 27 -4.35 -15.88 31.25
N SER A 28 -3.74 -17.07 31.23
CA SER A 28 -3.35 -17.73 29.99
C SER A 28 -4.56 -18.07 29.11
N TRP A 29 -5.69 -18.42 29.72
CA TRP A 29 -6.91 -18.73 28.98
C TRP A 29 -7.54 -17.45 28.41
N SER A 30 -7.56 -16.37 29.19
CA SER A 30 -8.01 -15.06 28.74
C SER A 30 -7.18 -14.55 27.55
N GLU A 31 -5.85 -14.63 27.62
CA GLU A 31 -4.97 -14.23 26.51
C GLU A 31 -5.25 -15.05 25.23
N LYS A 32 -5.41 -16.36 25.38
CA LYS A 32 -5.74 -17.26 24.26
C LYS A 32 -7.08 -16.91 23.62
N GLN A 33 -8.08 -16.61 24.43
CA GLN A 33 -9.40 -16.23 23.94
C GLN A 33 -9.36 -14.87 23.24
N GLN A 34 -8.64 -13.90 23.79
CA GLN A 34 -8.47 -12.57 23.18
C GLN A 34 -7.86 -12.64 21.78
N GLN A 35 -6.87 -13.52 21.55
CA GLN A 35 -6.28 -13.73 20.23
C GLN A 35 -7.31 -14.25 19.21
N LEU A 36 -8.13 -15.22 19.60
CA LEU A 36 -9.19 -15.77 18.75
C LEU A 36 -10.30 -14.75 18.51
N ASP A 37 -10.71 -14.03 19.56
CA ASP A 37 -11.75 -13.01 19.50
C ASP A 37 -11.35 -11.84 18.60
N LEU A 38 -10.08 -11.42 18.61
CA LEU A 38 -9.56 -10.38 17.71
C LEU A 38 -9.87 -10.70 16.25
N ILE A 39 -9.50 -11.91 15.80
CA ILE A 39 -9.69 -12.33 14.40
C ILE A 39 -11.17 -12.66 14.12
N THR A 40 -11.86 -13.33 15.04
CA THR A 40 -13.29 -13.67 14.90
C THR A 40 -14.15 -12.42 14.73
N ASN A 41 -13.97 -11.43 15.61
CA ASN A 41 -14.78 -10.21 15.59
C ASN A 41 -14.49 -9.37 14.35
N PHE A 42 -13.23 -9.34 13.90
CA PHE A 42 -12.86 -8.73 12.63
C PHE A 42 -13.63 -9.36 11.46
N TYR A 43 -13.61 -10.70 11.31
CA TYR A 43 -14.31 -11.34 10.19
C TYR A 43 -15.83 -11.26 10.27
N LYS A 44 -16.41 -11.26 11.47
CA LYS A 44 -17.84 -11.02 11.65
C LYS A 44 -18.24 -9.65 11.11
N ASP A 45 -17.45 -8.62 11.42
CA ASP A 45 -17.72 -7.27 10.94
C ASP A 45 -17.47 -7.14 9.43
N HIS A 46 -16.33 -7.66 8.96
CA HIS A 46 -15.90 -7.61 7.56
C HIS A 46 -16.91 -8.29 6.61
N LEU A 47 -17.39 -9.49 6.99
CA LEU A 47 -18.33 -10.25 6.16
C LEU A 47 -19.78 -9.75 6.27
N ALA A 48 -20.13 -9.00 7.32
CA ALA A 48 -21.47 -8.42 7.50
C ALA A 48 -21.78 -7.23 6.58
N ARG A 49 -20.76 -6.62 5.95
CA ARG A 49 -20.90 -5.40 5.14
C ARG A 49 -20.46 -5.61 3.68
N PRO A 50 -21.21 -6.37 2.86
CA PRO A 50 -20.87 -6.65 1.46
C PRO A 50 -20.56 -5.42 0.62
N GLU A 51 -21.27 -4.32 0.85
CA GLU A 51 -21.13 -3.05 0.14
C GLU A 51 -19.85 -2.27 0.48
N THR A 52 -19.23 -2.56 1.64
CA THR A 52 -17.97 -1.94 2.06
C THR A 52 -16.76 -2.85 1.90
N ARG A 53 -16.92 -4.08 1.40
CA ARG A 53 -15.82 -4.99 1.01
C ARG A 53 -15.13 -4.49 -0.27
N GLN A 54 -14.66 -3.26 -0.25
CA GLN A 54 -13.83 -2.71 -1.31
C GLN A 54 -12.38 -3.12 -1.07
N ALA A 55 -11.69 -3.45 -2.16
CA ALA A 55 -10.25 -3.40 -2.23
C ALA A 55 -9.77 -2.07 -1.60
N SER A 56 -8.71 -2.11 -0.79
CA SER A 56 -8.14 -0.99 -0.03
C SER A 56 -8.79 -0.57 1.32
N GLN A 57 -9.86 -1.19 1.83
CA GLN A 57 -10.34 -0.89 3.19
C GLN A 57 -9.55 -1.66 4.25
N LEU A 58 -8.34 -1.18 4.52
CA LEU A 58 -7.53 -1.65 5.64
C LEU A 58 -8.14 -1.12 6.96
N PRO A 59 -8.34 -1.95 7.99
CA PRO A 59 -8.86 -1.51 9.27
C PRO A 59 -7.97 -0.42 9.85
N THR A 60 -8.56 0.74 10.18
CA THR A 60 -7.84 1.79 10.88
C THR A 60 -7.79 1.50 12.39
N GLY A 61 -6.70 1.88 13.06
CA GLY A 61 -6.58 1.79 14.51
C GLY A 61 -6.21 0.40 15.03
N SER A 62 -6.93 -0.08 16.05
CA SER A 62 -6.51 -1.15 16.98
C SER A 62 -6.44 -2.58 16.41
N PHE A 63 -6.45 -2.76 15.09
CA PHE A 63 -6.30 -4.09 14.47
C PHE A 63 -4.83 -4.44 14.24
N TYR A 64 -4.11 -3.55 13.55
CA TYR A 64 -2.70 -3.72 13.26
C TYR A 64 -1.82 -3.31 14.43
N SER A 65 -0.64 -3.92 14.51
CA SER A 65 0.45 -3.42 15.36
C SER A 65 0.87 -2.05 14.85
N ARG A 66 1.44 -1.21 15.72
CA ARG A 66 1.91 0.12 15.33
C ARG A 66 2.94 0.07 14.19
N GLU A 67 3.77 -0.97 14.15
CA GLU A 67 4.76 -1.13 13.08
C GLU A 67 4.12 -1.50 11.74
N LEU A 68 3.14 -2.40 11.74
CA LEU A 68 2.43 -2.77 10.51
C LEU A 68 1.55 -1.62 10.02
N GLU A 69 0.89 -0.89 10.92
CA GLU A 69 0.11 0.30 10.58
C GLU A 69 1.00 1.37 9.93
N ALA A 70 2.18 1.66 10.50
CA ALA A 70 3.13 2.59 9.90
C ALA A 70 3.63 2.13 8.51
N LEU A 71 3.75 0.82 8.28
CA LEU A 71 4.16 0.27 6.99
C LEU A 71 3.04 0.41 5.94
N VAL A 72 1.79 0.17 6.34
CA VAL A 72 0.60 0.41 5.52
C VAL A 72 0.48 1.89 5.17
N ASP A 73 0.59 2.78 6.16
CA ASP A 73 0.51 4.23 5.96
C ASP A 73 1.62 4.71 5.01
N ALA A 74 2.84 4.20 5.16
CA ALA A 74 3.93 4.50 4.25
C ALA A 74 3.62 4.05 2.81
N ASN A 75 3.00 2.87 2.63
CA ASN A 75 2.60 2.39 1.32
C ASN A 75 1.55 3.29 0.67
N LEU A 76 0.48 3.63 1.40
CA LEU A 76 -0.56 4.53 0.92
C LEU A 76 0.00 5.91 0.54
N GLN A 77 0.87 6.48 1.38
CA GLN A 77 1.51 7.76 1.11
C GLN A 77 2.45 7.71 -0.11
N LEU A 78 3.24 6.64 -0.25
CA LEU A 78 4.12 6.47 -1.41
C LEU A 78 3.31 6.30 -2.69
N CYS A 79 2.22 5.53 -2.67
CA CYS A 79 1.34 5.35 -3.81
C CYS A 79 0.68 6.68 -4.21
N ASP A 80 0.09 7.41 -3.27
CA ASP A 80 -0.55 8.70 -3.53
C ASP A 80 0.44 9.74 -4.09
N SER A 81 1.63 9.83 -3.51
CA SER A 81 2.58 10.90 -3.84
C SER A 81 3.56 10.57 -4.99
N LEU A 82 3.91 9.30 -5.17
CA LEU A 82 4.99 8.89 -6.06
C LEU A 82 4.57 7.90 -7.15
N SER A 83 3.37 7.31 -7.11
CA SER A 83 2.92 6.43 -8.20
C SER A 83 2.89 7.21 -9.52
N ARG A 84 3.53 6.65 -10.55
CA ARG A 84 3.73 7.31 -11.86
C ARG A 84 2.88 6.71 -12.97
N GLY A 85 2.34 5.51 -12.80
CA GLY A 85 1.39 4.93 -13.75
C GLY A 85 -0.08 5.22 -13.43
N ASP A 86 -0.95 4.97 -14.40
CA ASP A 86 -2.39 4.81 -14.14
C ASP A 86 -2.72 3.45 -13.50
N ASP A 87 -1.70 2.62 -13.30
CA ASP A 87 -1.82 1.38 -12.56
C ASP A 87 -2.34 1.67 -11.15
N ILE A 88 -3.27 0.83 -10.70
CA ILE A 88 -3.76 0.85 -9.34
C ILE A 88 -2.56 0.58 -8.41
N CYS A 89 -2.31 1.49 -7.47
CA CYS A 89 -1.22 1.40 -6.50
C CYS A 89 -1.81 1.31 -5.10
N GLY A 90 -1.20 0.48 -4.26
CA GLY A 90 -1.57 0.33 -2.87
C GLY A 90 -1.77 -1.14 -2.55
N TYR A 91 -1.32 -1.53 -1.36
CA TYR A 91 -1.50 -2.88 -0.90
C TYR A 91 -3.00 -3.22 -0.78
N GLY A 92 -3.40 -4.30 -1.45
CA GLY A 92 -4.80 -4.71 -1.51
C GLY A 92 -5.66 -3.89 -2.45
N ALA A 93 -5.08 -3.17 -3.40
CA ALA A 93 -5.84 -2.45 -4.41
C ALA A 93 -6.37 -3.36 -5.54
N ASP A 94 -5.75 -4.52 -5.73
CA ASP A 94 -6.18 -5.55 -6.70
C ASP A 94 -7.14 -6.60 -6.13
N GLY A 95 -7.48 -6.54 -4.84
CA GLY A 95 -8.37 -7.52 -4.21
C GLY A 95 -8.46 -7.40 -2.70
N ASP A 96 -9.36 -8.18 -2.11
CA ASP A 96 -9.54 -8.22 -0.66
C ASP A 96 -8.46 -9.11 -0.03
N VAL A 97 -7.48 -8.45 0.61
CA VAL A 97 -6.34 -9.11 1.27
C VAL A 97 -6.76 -9.95 2.47
N PHE A 98 -7.92 -9.68 3.07
CA PHE A 98 -8.45 -10.49 4.18
C PHE A 98 -9.18 -11.73 3.69
N LEU A 99 -9.52 -11.80 2.40
CA LEU A 99 -10.11 -12.96 1.77
C LEU A 99 -9.15 -13.69 0.82
N ASP A 100 -7.96 -13.13 0.57
CA ASP A 100 -6.98 -13.59 -0.43
C ASP A 100 -7.68 -13.92 -1.76
N ALA A 101 -8.49 -12.97 -2.22
CA ALA A 101 -9.35 -13.10 -3.39
C ALA A 101 -9.64 -11.74 -4.05
N GLN A 102 -9.68 -11.72 -5.39
CA GLN A 102 -10.11 -10.55 -6.16
C GLN A 102 -11.63 -10.47 -6.27
N GLU A 103 -12.29 -11.62 -6.27
CA GLU A 103 -13.74 -11.76 -6.37
C GLU A 103 -14.22 -12.81 -5.38
N VAL A 104 -15.44 -12.65 -4.88
CA VAL A 104 -16.08 -13.54 -3.92
C VAL A 104 -17.52 -13.80 -4.33
N SER A 105 -18.14 -14.85 -3.79
CA SER A 105 -19.56 -15.10 -4.04
C SER A 105 -20.40 -13.86 -3.66
N PRO A 106 -21.33 -13.40 -4.52
CA PRO A 106 -22.24 -12.29 -4.19
C PRO A 106 -23.09 -12.54 -2.95
N SER A 107 -23.18 -13.81 -2.57
CA SER A 107 -23.98 -14.29 -1.45
C SER A 107 -23.11 -14.78 -0.28
N LEU A 108 -21.82 -14.47 -0.29
CA LEU A 108 -20.88 -14.72 0.80
C LEU A 108 -21.28 -13.88 2.01
N ASP A 109 -21.46 -14.56 3.15
CA ASP A 109 -21.63 -13.98 4.48
C ASP A 109 -20.81 -14.80 5.50
N TYR A 110 -20.81 -14.38 6.76
CA TYR A 110 -20.02 -15.04 7.81
C TYR A 110 -20.37 -16.53 8.01
N GLU A 111 -21.66 -16.89 7.95
CA GLU A 111 -22.11 -18.26 8.18
C GLU A 111 -21.79 -19.16 6.99
N ARG A 112 -22.01 -18.63 5.78
CA ARG A 112 -21.76 -19.34 4.52
C ARG A 112 -20.28 -19.46 4.21
N ALA A 113 -19.45 -18.56 4.70
CA ALA A 113 -18.00 -18.64 4.58
C ALA A 113 -17.41 -19.87 5.30
N HIS A 114 -18.18 -20.56 6.15
CA HIS A 114 -17.68 -21.63 7.01
C HIS A 114 -16.44 -21.19 7.81
N PHE A 115 -16.48 -19.95 8.30
CA PHE A 115 -15.36 -19.34 8.98
C PHE A 115 -14.98 -20.12 10.24
N ASN A 116 -13.70 -20.44 10.36
CA ASN A 116 -13.14 -21.09 11.53
C ASN A 116 -11.80 -20.45 11.87
N VAL A 117 -11.52 -20.35 13.16
CA VAL A 117 -10.28 -19.76 13.67
C VAL A 117 -9.70 -20.63 14.77
N THR A 118 -8.41 -20.92 14.68
CA THR A 118 -7.73 -21.82 15.61
C THR A 118 -6.36 -21.27 15.97
N ARG A 119 -5.89 -21.54 17.20
CA ARG A 119 -4.52 -21.19 17.57
C ARG A 119 -3.57 -22.18 16.92
N SER A 120 -2.53 -21.65 16.28
CA SER A 120 -1.45 -22.44 15.67
C SER A 120 -0.12 -22.30 16.43
N GLY A 121 -0.01 -21.36 17.35
CA GLY A 121 1.19 -21.08 18.14
C GLY A 121 0.92 -20.19 19.36
N GLU A 122 1.99 -19.71 20.00
CA GLU A 122 1.87 -18.75 21.12
C GLU A 122 1.31 -17.41 20.63
N ASP A 123 1.86 -16.92 19.51
CA ASP A 123 1.51 -15.62 18.92
C ASP A 123 0.93 -15.77 17.51
N THR A 124 0.34 -16.94 17.20
CA THR A 124 -0.22 -17.18 15.86
C THR A 124 -1.60 -17.81 15.90
N VAL A 125 -2.44 -17.35 14.98
CA VAL A 125 -3.81 -17.80 14.79
C VAL A 125 -4.04 -18.09 13.31
N ASP A 126 -4.61 -19.25 13.01
CA ASP A 126 -4.97 -19.65 11.65
C ASP A 126 -6.47 -19.44 11.46
N ALA A 127 -6.83 -18.62 10.47
CA ALA A 127 -8.20 -18.45 10.00
C ALA A 127 -8.39 -19.25 8.70
N SER A 128 -9.52 -19.94 8.58
CA SER A 128 -9.92 -20.67 7.39
C SER A 128 -11.37 -20.35 7.04
N PHE A 129 -11.65 -20.19 5.75
CA PHE A 129 -12.97 -19.87 5.23
C PHE A 129 -13.06 -20.26 3.74
N ASN A 130 -14.25 -20.26 3.17
CA ASN A 130 -14.48 -20.51 1.75
C ASN A 130 -15.15 -19.29 1.09
N VAL A 131 -14.50 -18.72 0.08
CA VAL A 131 -14.99 -17.51 -0.60
C VAL A 131 -16.06 -17.79 -1.67
N TYR A 132 -16.20 -19.06 -2.09
CA TYR A 132 -17.29 -19.57 -2.94
C TYR A 132 -17.79 -20.92 -2.41
N PRO A 133 -18.55 -20.92 -1.30
CA PRO A 133 -18.94 -22.15 -0.60
C PRO A 133 -19.73 -23.13 -1.48
N ASP A 134 -20.49 -22.61 -2.46
CA ASP A 134 -21.29 -23.43 -3.38
C ASP A 134 -20.44 -24.11 -4.48
N MET A 135 -19.17 -23.74 -4.63
CA MET A 135 -18.25 -24.28 -5.65
C MET A 135 -17.20 -25.26 -5.10
N GLY A 136 -17.31 -25.64 -3.83
CA GLY A 136 -16.48 -26.67 -3.21
C GLY A 136 -15.13 -26.18 -2.66
N SER A 137 -14.26 -27.12 -2.28
CA SER A 137 -13.06 -26.85 -1.48
C SER A 137 -11.92 -26.15 -2.23
N ALA A 138 -11.98 -26.04 -3.56
CA ALA A 138 -11.00 -25.28 -4.35
C ALA A 138 -10.97 -23.78 -3.99
N TYR A 139 -12.04 -23.29 -3.36
CA TYR A 139 -12.20 -21.92 -2.92
C TYR A 139 -11.99 -21.73 -1.42
N GLU A 140 -11.50 -22.77 -0.73
CA GLU A 140 -10.99 -22.62 0.63
C GLU A 140 -9.76 -21.71 0.63
N ARG A 141 -9.70 -20.88 1.65
CA ARG A 141 -8.63 -19.95 1.93
C ARG A 141 -8.19 -20.15 3.36
N GLN A 142 -6.89 -19.96 3.57
CA GLN A 142 -6.30 -20.00 4.89
C GLN A 142 -5.31 -18.85 5.02
N ILE A 143 -5.45 -18.10 6.10
CA ILE A 143 -4.57 -16.99 6.45
C ILE A 143 -4.07 -17.23 7.87
N ARG A 144 -2.75 -17.18 8.06
CA ARG A 144 -2.14 -17.21 9.40
C ARG A 144 -1.81 -15.80 9.83
N TYR A 145 -2.41 -15.38 10.93
CA TYR A 145 -2.14 -14.11 11.59
C TYR A 145 -1.01 -14.29 12.59
N VAL A 146 0.04 -13.49 12.44
CA VAL A 146 1.09 -13.33 13.44
C VAL A 146 0.72 -12.15 14.32
N LEU A 147 0.62 -12.37 15.62
CA LEU A 147 0.14 -11.42 16.59
C LEU A 147 1.28 -10.87 17.43
N VAL A 148 1.08 -9.69 18.01
CA VAL A 148 1.96 -9.10 19.01
C VAL A 148 1.12 -8.49 20.12
N GLN A 149 1.56 -8.65 21.37
CA GLN A 149 0.93 -8.01 22.51
C GLN A 149 1.44 -6.56 22.63
N GLU A 150 0.54 -5.59 22.53
CA GLU A 150 0.82 -4.19 22.82
C GLU A 150 0.09 -3.73 24.10
N GLU A 151 0.33 -2.48 24.53
CA GLU A 151 -0.27 -1.90 25.75
C GLU A 151 -1.79 -2.03 25.80
N ASN A 152 -2.44 -1.97 24.63
CA ASN A 152 -3.91 -1.97 24.48
C ASN A 152 -4.48 -3.32 24.02
N GLY A 153 -3.71 -4.41 24.09
CA GLY A 153 -4.15 -5.76 23.69
C GLY A 153 -3.36 -6.35 22.53
N TRP A 154 -3.79 -7.54 22.08
CA TRP A 154 -3.24 -8.20 20.90
C TRP A 154 -3.51 -7.40 19.63
N ARG A 155 -2.53 -7.43 18.72
CA ARG A 155 -2.56 -6.77 17.41
C ARG A 155 -1.99 -7.69 16.35
N VAL A 156 -2.43 -7.52 15.10
CA VAL A 156 -1.87 -8.21 13.94
C VAL A 156 -0.56 -7.54 13.53
N ASN A 157 0.54 -8.29 13.58
CA ASN A 157 1.85 -7.84 13.16
C ASN A 157 2.21 -8.29 11.74
N ASP A 158 1.68 -9.42 11.29
CA ASP A 158 1.81 -9.92 9.91
C ASP A 158 0.65 -10.85 9.55
N MET A 159 0.42 -11.01 8.25
CA MET A 159 -0.51 -11.98 7.67
C MET A 159 0.27 -12.86 6.69
N LEU A 160 0.20 -14.17 6.90
CA LEU A 160 0.87 -15.17 6.08
C LEU A 160 -0.16 -15.90 5.23
N PHE A 161 0.06 -15.89 3.93
CA PHE A 161 -0.82 -16.53 2.95
C PHE A 161 -0.20 -17.81 2.40
N GLY A 162 -0.91 -18.45 1.46
CA GLY A 162 -0.36 -19.57 0.69
C GLY A 162 0.98 -19.22 0.01
N GLN A 163 1.79 -20.25 -0.25
CA GLN A 163 3.08 -20.12 -0.95
C GLN A 163 4.14 -19.27 -0.22
N GLY A 164 3.98 -19.04 1.09
CA GLY A 164 4.98 -18.32 1.90
C GLY A 164 4.95 -16.80 1.72
N ARG A 165 3.87 -16.26 1.16
CA ARG A 165 3.64 -14.82 1.05
C ARG A 165 3.39 -14.21 2.44
N SER A 166 3.88 -13.00 2.66
CA SER A 166 3.75 -12.22 3.90
C SER A 166 3.31 -10.81 3.56
N MET A 167 2.27 -10.31 4.22
CA MET A 167 1.78 -8.94 4.05
C MET A 167 2.90 -7.92 4.29
N ARG A 168 3.70 -8.09 5.35
CA ARG A 168 4.83 -7.18 5.63
C ARG A 168 5.83 -7.15 4.48
N GLN A 169 6.22 -8.33 3.97
CA GLN A 169 7.20 -8.42 2.89
C GLN A 169 6.66 -7.85 1.58
N GLU A 170 5.38 -8.09 1.29
CA GLU A 170 4.71 -7.55 0.11
C GLU A 170 4.65 -6.02 0.16
N LEU A 171 4.20 -5.45 1.28
CA LEU A 171 4.20 -3.99 1.51
C LEU A 171 5.60 -3.38 1.37
N GLN A 172 6.61 -3.99 1.97
CA GLN A 172 8.00 -3.51 1.87
C GLN A 172 8.47 -3.52 0.41
N LYS A 173 8.24 -4.63 -0.29
CA LYS A 173 8.63 -4.79 -1.69
C LYS A 173 7.88 -3.79 -2.59
N GLU A 174 6.60 -3.56 -2.34
CA GLU A 174 5.81 -2.58 -3.10
C GLU A 174 6.33 -1.16 -2.87
N ASN A 175 6.62 -0.78 -1.62
CA ASN A 175 7.23 0.50 -1.28
C ASN A 175 8.59 0.70 -1.96
N GLU A 176 9.45 -0.32 -1.93
CA GLU A 176 10.73 -0.32 -2.63
C GLU A 176 10.55 -0.18 -4.14
N THR A 177 9.56 -0.87 -4.72
CA THR A 177 9.26 -0.80 -6.15
C THR A 177 8.78 0.59 -6.56
N VAL A 178 7.85 1.19 -5.80
CA VAL A 178 7.37 2.57 -6.04
C VAL A 178 8.53 3.56 -5.95
N LEU A 179 9.38 3.45 -4.92
CA LEU A 179 10.56 4.30 -4.76
C LEU A 179 11.58 4.12 -5.88
N ALA A 180 11.82 2.87 -6.33
CA ALA A 180 12.75 2.58 -7.42
C ALA A 180 12.26 3.16 -8.74
N ARG A 181 10.97 2.98 -9.07
CA ARG A 181 10.34 3.58 -10.26
C ARG A 181 10.38 5.11 -10.20
N ALA A 182 10.05 5.71 -9.06
CA ALA A 182 10.10 7.15 -8.88
C ALA A 182 11.51 7.75 -9.08
N ARG A 183 12.57 6.97 -8.78
CA ARG A 183 13.97 7.34 -9.01
C ARG A 183 14.44 7.16 -10.45
N GLU A 184 13.69 6.45 -11.26
CA GLU A 184 14.05 6.17 -12.65
C GLU A 184 13.53 7.27 -13.56
N LEU A 185 14.44 8.03 -14.19
CA LEU A 185 14.04 9.10 -15.11
C LEU A 185 13.31 8.53 -16.33
N SER A 186 13.69 7.34 -16.79
CA SER A 186 13.03 6.71 -17.94
C SER A 186 11.57 6.38 -17.66
N ASP A 187 11.21 5.98 -16.43
CA ASP A 187 9.81 5.71 -16.04
C ASP A 187 9.01 7.03 -15.99
N ALA A 188 9.54 8.07 -15.33
CA ALA A 188 8.87 9.37 -15.26
C ALA A 188 8.70 10.04 -16.64
N ALA A 189 9.77 10.09 -17.44
CA ALA A 189 9.71 10.65 -18.78
C ALA A 189 8.85 9.79 -19.71
N GLY A 190 8.91 8.46 -19.61
CA GLY A 190 8.09 7.55 -20.40
C GLY A 190 6.60 7.80 -20.23
N TRP A 191 6.12 7.97 -19.00
CA TRP A 191 4.73 8.32 -18.72
C TRP A 191 4.34 9.71 -19.23
N VAL A 192 5.19 10.72 -19.02
CA VAL A 192 4.92 12.07 -19.53
C VAL A 192 4.78 12.07 -21.06
N PHE A 193 5.69 11.41 -21.77
CA PHE A 193 5.64 11.33 -23.23
C PHE A 193 4.47 10.46 -23.71
N ASN A 194 4.10 9.40 -22.98
CA ASN A 194 2.89 8.63 -23.28
C ASN A 194 1.64 9.53 -23.22
N TYR A 195 1.49 10.34 -22.17
CA TYR A 195 0.36 11.26 -22.02
C TYR A 195 0.39 12.41 -23.02
N LEU A 196 1.56 12.98 -23.33
CA LEU A 196 1.68 13.97 -24.39
C LEU A 196 1.34 13.39 -25.77
N GLY A 197 1.52 12.08 -25.97
CA GLY A 197 1.16 11.38 -27.21
C GLY A 197 -0.32 11.05 -27.36
N ASN A 198 -1.15 11.33 -26.35
CA ASN A 198 -2.57 11.02 -26.34
C ASN A 198 -3.40 12.22 -25.85
N GLU A 199 -4.11 12.87 -26.77
CA GLU A 199 -4.90 14.09 -26.52
C GLU A 199 -5.87 13.94 -25.34
N ASP A 200 -6.51 12.76 -25.20
CA ASP A 200 -7.48 12.46 -24.13
C ASP A 200 -6.83 12.29 -22.73
N MET A 201 -5.49 12.28 -22.66
CA MET A 201 -4.73 12.08 -21.41
C MET A 201 -3.79 13.24 -21.08
N LEU A 202 -3.86 14.35 -21.84
CA LEU A 202 -2.92 15.46 -21.70
C LEU A 202 -2.92 16.07 -20.29
N ASP A 203 -4.08 16.15 -19.66
CA ASP A 203 -4.26 16.64 -18.29
C ASP A 203 -3.56 15.75 -17.25
N ARG A 204 -3.39 14.46 -17.54
CA ARG A 204 -2.67 13.51 -16.67
C ARG A 204 -1.19 13.84 -16.59
N ALA A 205 -0.58 14.43 -17.63
CA ALA A 205 0.83 14.85 -17.59
C ALA A 205 1.12 15.87 -16.48
N VAL A 206 0.10 16.66 -16.07
CA VAL A 206 0.20 17.64 -14.98
C VAL A 206 0.64 17.00 -13.66
N ARG A 207 0.36 15.71 -13.43
CA ARG A 207 0.77 14.99 -12.21
C ARG A 207 2.30 14.86 -12.06
N PHE A 208 3.06 15.03 -13.14
CA PHE A 208 4.53 14.98 -13.13
C PHE A 208 5.18 16.35 -12.96
N ILE A 209 4.39 17.42 -12.90
CA ILE A 209 4.88 18.78 -12.86
C ILE A 209 5.03 19.23 -11.42
N ALA A 210 6.22 19.72 -11.08
CA ALA A 210 6.43 20.42 -9.83
C ALA A 210 6.04 21.90 -9.98
N PHE A 211 5.15 22.36 -9.11
CA PHE A 211 4.64 23.73 -9.15
C PHE A 211 5.33 24.64 -8.12
N PRO A 212 5.60 25.91 -8.48
CA PRO A 212 5.39 26.50 -9.80
C PRO A 212 6.39 25.98 -10.85
N VAL A 213 5.91 25.74 -12.06
CA VAL A 213 6.73 25.26 -13.19
C VAL A 213 7.18 26.43 -14.04
N GLN A 214 8.41 26.42 -14.55
CA GLN A 214 8.89 27.44 -15.46
C GLN A 214 8.51 27.09 -16.92
N VAL A 215 7.70 27.90 -17.59
CA VAL A 215 7.37 27.70 -19.01
C VAL A 215 7.98 28.81 -19.85
N CYS A 216 8.85 28.46 -20.78
CA CYS A 216 9.49 29.37 -21.72
C CYS A 216 8.84 29.25 -23.10
N ASP A 217 8.44 30.39 -23.65
CA ASP A 217 7.87 30.47 -24.99
C ASP A 217 8.93 30.24 -26.09
N GLN A 218 8.49 30.25 -27.36
CA GLN A 218 9.36 30.11 -28.53
C GLN A 218 10.42 31.23 -28.69
N TYR A 219 10.32 32.32 -27.92
CA TYR A 219 11.30 33.40 -27.91
C TYR A 219 12.25 33.31 -26.71
N GLY A 220 12.02 32.37 -25.79
CA GLY A 220 12.85 32.12 -24.61
C GLY A 220 12.47 32.94 -23.40
N ILE A 221 11.31 33.61 -23.43
CA ILE A 221 10.77 34.34 -22.28
C ILE A 221 10.09 33.33 -21.37
N CYS A 222 10.58 33.21 -20.14
CA CYS A 222 10.11 32.23 -19.18
C CYS A 222 9.17 32.85 -18.13
N THR A 223 8.05 32.19 -17.88
CA THR A 223 7.06 32.56 -16.85
C THR A 223 6.87 31.40 -15.88
N ALA A 224 6.81 31.69 -14.58
CA ALA A 224 6.42 30.69 -13.58
C ALA A 224 4.89 30.52 -13.61
N MET A 225 4.42 29.29 -13.84
CA MET A 225 3.01 28.95 -13.93
C MET A 225 2.58 28.10 -12.73
N LYS A 226 1.35 28.31 -12.27
CA LYS A 226 0.69 27.48 -11.25
C LYS A 226 -0.09 26.35 -11.92
N ARG A 227 -0.55 25.39 -11.12
CA ARG A 227 -1.28 24.21 -11.60
C ARG A 227 -2.57 24.57 -12.34
N ASP A 228 -3.25 25.61 -11.90
CA ASP A 228 -4.52 26.12 -12.42
C ASP A 228 -4.37 27.17 -13.52
N ASP A 229 -3.14 27.48 -13.96
CA ASP A 229 -2.91 28.45 -15.02
C ASP A 229 -3.34 27.84 -16.37
N PRO A 230 -4.34 28.41 -17.07
CA PRO A 230 -4.85 27.85 -18.33
C PRO A 230 -3.79 27.82 -19.45
N ARG A 231 -2.74 28.64 -19.34
CA ARG A 231 -1.62 28.65 -20.30
C ARG A 231 -0.75 27.41 -20.20
N LEU A 232 -0.81 26.68 -19.08
CA LEU A 232 -0.06 25.44 -18.91
C LEU A 232 -0.56 24.36 -19.86
N LEU A 233 -1.88 24.17 -19.95
CA LEU A 233 -2.47 23.19 -20.86
C LEU A 233 -2.15 23.54 -22.33
N GLN A 234 -2.18 24.83 -22.68
CA GLN A 234 -1.77 25.29 -24.02
C GLN A 234 -0.29 24.97 -24.32
N ALA A 235 0.58 25.06 -23.31
CA ALA A 235 1.99 24.71 -23.49
C ALA A 235 2.18 23.18 -23.64
N LEU A 236 1.43 22.37 -22.91
CA LEU A 236 1.45 20.91 -23.04
C LEU A 236 0.89 20.46 -24.39
N ASP A 237 -0.20 21.08 -24.84
CA ASP A 237 -0.81 20.85 -26.15
C ASP A 237 0.16 21.16 -27.29
N ALA A 238 0.86 22.30 -27.21
CA ALA A 238 1.92 22.64 -28.14
C ALA A 238 3.09 21.64 -28.13
N LEU A 239 3.36 20.95 -27.02
CA LEU A 239 4.36 19.86 -26.98
C LEU A 239 3.83 18.59 -27.65
N ALA A 240 2.57 18.24 -27.41
CA ALA A 240 1.91 17.09 -28.01
C ALA A 240 1.94 17.17 -29.55
N ASP A 241 1.60 18.33 -30.11
CA ASP A 241 1.60 18.62 -31.56
C ASP A 241 2.98 18.48 -32.22
N ASN A 242 4.05 18.71 -31.46
CA ASN A 242 5.43 18.62 -31.95
C ASN A 242 6.02 17.20 -31.82
N GLY A 243 5.18 16.22 -31.47
CA GLY A 243 5.52 14.81 -31.40
C GLY A 243 6.12 14.43 -30.05
N ALA A 244 5.35 13.68 -29.26
CA ALA A 244 5.84 12.99 -28.08
C ALA A 244 6.67 11.75 -28.50
N ASP A 245 7.81 11.98 -29.15
CA ASP A 245 8.68 10.90 -29.60
C ASP A 245 9.38 10.25 -28.40
N MET A 246 9.05 8.98 -28.18
CA MET A 246 9.65 8.14 -27.14
C MET A 246 11.15 7.93 -27.35
N SER A 247 11.71 8.23 -28.53
CA SER A 247 13.15 8.16 -28.80
C SER A 247 13.97 9.13 -27.93
N PHE A 248 13.36 10.18 -27.39
CA PHE A 248 14.01 11.11 -26.46
C PHE A 248 14.10 10.57 -25.04
N VAL A 249 13.30 9.57 -24.68
CA VAL A 249 13.27 9.01 -23.32
C VAL A 249 14.59 8.28 -23.05
N PRO A 250 15.33 8.62 -21.97
CA PRO A 250 16.56 7.92 -21.62
C PRO A 250 16.29 6.44 -21.34
N LYS A 251 17.29 5.58 -21.51
CA LYS A 251 17.13 4.17 -21.14
C LYS A 251 17.20 4.00 -19.62
N PRO A 252 16.59 2.94 -19.06
CA PRO A 252 16.69 2.65 -17.64
C PRO A 252 18.16 2.58 -17.20
N GLY A 253 18.49 3.32 -16.14
CA GLY A 253 19.85 3.37 -15.58
C GLY A 253 20.82 4.34 -16.26
N ASP A 254 20.45 5.02 -17.36
CA ASP A 254 21.30 6.04 -18.00
C ASP A 254 21.54 7.26 -17.09
N VAL A 255 20.59 7.54 -16.19
CA VAL A 255 20.62 8.71 -15.32
C VAL A 255 20.53 8.30 -13.86
N THR A 256 21.62 8.50 -13.12
CA THR A 256 21.60 8.35 -11.66
C THR A 256 20.82 9.50 -11.00
N ALA A 257 19.85 9.16 -10.15
CA ALA A 257 19.11 10.12 -9.34
C ALA A 257 19.97 10.75 -8.24
N SER A 258 19.91 12.08 -8.12
CA SER A 258 20.56 12.85 -7.05
C SER A 258 19.75 14.11 -6.81
N GLU A 259 19.50 14.46 -5.55
CA GLU A 259 18.68 15.64 -5.19
C GLU A 259 19.20 16.91 -5.89
N GLY A 260 18.27 17.66 -6.50
CA GLY A 260 18.56 18.88 -7.27
C GLY A 260 19.17 18.65 -8.66
N LYS A 261 19.43 17.40 -9.07
CA LYS A 261 19.95 17.10 -10.41
C LYS A 261 18.89 17.43 -11.46
N VAL A 262 19.29 18.18 -12.47
CA VAL A 262 18.43 18.55 -13.62
C VAL A 262 18.89 17.80 -14.87
N VAL A 263 17.95 17.22 -15.60
CA VAL A 263 18.18 16.56 -16.89
C VAL A 263 17.16 17.07 -17.90
N ALA A 264 17.67 17.58 -19.02
CA ALA A 264 16.86 17.97 -20.15
C ALA A 264 16.51 16.73 -21.00
N VAL A 265 15.22 16.51 -21.22
CA VAL A 265 14.66 15.49 -22.12
C VAL A 265 13.76 16.23 -23.10
N HIS A 266 14.26 16.41 -24.33
CA HIS A 266 13.61 17.25 -25.35
C HIS A 266 13.30 18.66 -24.80
N ALA A 267 12.03 19.07 -24.82
CA ALA A 267 11.57 20.35 -24.33
C ALA A 267 11.40 20.44 -22.80
N LEU A 268 11.53 19.33 -22.08
CA LEU A 268 11.25 19.25 -20.64
C LEU A 268 12.55 19.18 -19.84
N ASP A 269 12.66 19.96 -18.75
CA ASP A 269 13.69 19.73 -17.74
C ASP A 269 13.09 19.02 -16.54
N PHE A 270 13.62 17.82 -16.29
CA PHE A 270 13.30 17.02 -15.12
C PHE A 270 14.29 17.32 -14.01
N THR A 271 13.81 17.69 -12.84
CA THR A 271 14.62 17.82 -11.62
C THR A 271 14.28 16.69 -10.67
N PHE A 272 15.30 16.00 -10.17
CA PHE A 272 15.11 15.03 -9.11
C PHE A 272 14.96 15.76 -7.77
N GLN A 273 13.78 15.69 -7.18
CA GLN A 273 13.50 16.28 -5.87
C GLN A 273 12.45 15.48 -5.11
N ASN A 274 12.50 15.50 -3.77
CA ASN A 274 11.56 14.75 -2.92
C ASN A 274 11.46 13.27 -3.31
N LYS A 275 12.60 12.64 -3.60
CA LYS A 275 12.73 11.22 -3.99
C LYS A 275 12.19 10.85 -5.39
N ALA A 276 11.85 11.82 -6.25
CA ALA A 276 11.36 11.52 -7.59
C ALA A 276 11.75 12.56 -8.65
N TRP A 277 11.61 12.19 -9.93
CA TRP A 277 11.79 13.12 -11.05
C TRP A 277 10.51 13.92 -11.33
N TRP A 278 10.65 15.23 -11.43
CA TRP A 278 9.56 16.17 -11.70
C TRP A 278 9.89 17.09 -12.86
N VAL A 279 8.93 17.35 -13.73
CA VAL A 279 9.03 18.41 -14.72
C VAL A 279 9.04 19.75 -13.98
N THR A 280 10.14 20.48 -14.10
CA THR A 280 10.34 21.79 -13.46
C THR A 280 10.43 22.92 -14.46
N LYS A 281 10.72 22.60 -15.72
CA LYS A 281 10.71 23.57 -16.81
C LYS A 281 10.21 22.95 -18.11
N ILE A 282 9.44 23.74 -18.86
CA ILE A 282 9.03 23.47 -20.23
C ILE A 282 9.64 24.58 -21.11
N ASP A 283 10.42 24.23 -22.13
CA ASP A 283 11.07 25.19 -23.04
C ASP A 283 10.68 24.88 -24.48
N LEU A 284 9.66 25.59 -24.97
CA LEU A 284 9.01 25.34 -26.26
C LEU A 284 9.93 25.57 -27.46
N ARG A 285 11.04 26.30 -27.29
CA ARG A 285 12.06 26.48 -28.34
C ARG A 285 12.69 25.17 -28.77
N ARG A 286 12.86 24.24 -27.82
CA ARG A 286 13.46 22.93 -28.08
C ARG A 286 12.53 22.04 -28.90
N ALA A 287 11.21 22.17 -28.71
CA ALA A 287 10.21 21.44 -29.48
C ALA A 287 10.18 21.85 -30.96
N ALA A 288 10.35 23.15 -31.25
CA ALA A 288 10.31 23.67 -32.62
C ALA A 288 11.57 23.38 -33.46
N SER A 289 12.65 22.88 -32.84
CA SER A 289 13.96 22.70 -33.49
C SER A 289 14.11 21.40 -34.31
N LEU A 290 13.09 20.54 -34.35
CA LEU A 290 13.12 19.31 -35.14
C LEU A 290 12.60 19.59 -36.57
N PRO A 291 13.36 19.25 -37.62
CA PRO A 291 12.86 19.35 -38.99
C PRO A 291 11.72 18.34 -39.15
N ARG A 292 10.51 18.82 -39.47
CA ARG A 292 9.41 17.94 -39.91
C ARG A 292 9.92 17.10 -41.10
N PRO A 293 9.75 15.76 -41.10
CA PRO A 293 9.91 15.02 -42.33
C PRO A 293 8.94 15.61 -43.34
N ASN A 294 9.45 16.00 -44.52
CA ASN A 294 8.61 16.53 -45.58
C ASN A 294 7.48 15.52 -45.90
N PRO A 295 6.26 16.01 -46.18
CA PRO A 295 5.13 15.17 -46.57
C PRO A 295 5.40 14.36 -47.84
#